data_AF-A0A4P5Z995-F1
#
_entry.id   AF-A0A4P5Z995-F1
#
_cell.length_a   1.000
_cell.length_b   1.000
_cell.length_c   1.000
_cell.angle_alpha   90.00
_cell.angle_beta   90.00
_cell.angle_gamma   90.00
#
_symmetry.space_group_name_H-M   'P 1'
#
loop_
_entity.id
_entity.type
_entity.pdbx_description
1 polymer ?
#
loop_
_entity_poly.entity_id
_entity_poly.type
_entity_poly.pdbx_seq_one_letter_code
_entity_poly.pdbx_strand_id
1 'polypeptide(L)' 'MIRLHIIAEGQTEEEFINTILTEHLGYFNISTDVHCITTKRTKTIYNNV' A
#
# COMPACT_ATOMS: atom_id res chain seq x y z
N MET A 1 11.52 -17.92 -7.80
CA MET A 1 11.26 -16.47 -7.87
C MET A 1 10.20 -16.15 -6.84
N ILE A 2 10.47 -15.22 -5.93
CA ILE A 2 9.51 -14.83 -4.88
C ILE A 2 8.68 -13.66 -5.41
N ARG A 3 7.38 -13.67 -5.12
CA ARG A 3 6.47 -12.56 -5.43
C ARG A 3 5.74 -12.15 -4.16
N LEU A 4 5.76 -10.86 -3.86
CA LEU A 4 5.06 -10.26 -2.74
C LEU A 4 3.84 -9.50 -3.25
N HIS A 5 2.67 -9.93 -2.78
CA HIS A 5 1.41 -9.20 -2.96
C HIS A 5 1.24 -8.27 -1.76
N ILE A 6 1.32 -6.96 -1.99
CA ILE A 6 1.31 -5.95 -0.94
C ILE A 6 -0.05 -5.25 -0.93
N ILE A 7 -0.63 -5.08 0.25
CA ILE A 7 -1.79 -4.22 0.44
C ILE A 7 -1.29 -2.92 1.06
N ALA A 8 -1.53 -1.80 0.40
CA ALA A 8 -1.11 -0.47 0.83
C ALA A 8 -2.34 0.38 1.17
N GLU A 9 -2.26 1.17 2.24
CA GLU A 9 -3.30 2.16 2.54
C GLU A 9 -2.86 3.51 1.97
N GLY A 10 -3.55 4.02 0.95
CA GLY A 10 -3.29 5.36 0.41
C GLY A 10 -2.26 5.42 -0.73
N GLN A 11 -2.30 6.55 -1.45
CA GLN A 11 -1.52 6.78 -2.66
C GLN A 11 -0.02 6.90 -2.38
N THR A 12 0.37 7.48 -1.23
CA THR A 12 1.78 7.66 -0.88
C THR A 12 2.49 6.31 -0.69
N GLU A 13 1.82 5.38 0.00
CA GLU A 13 2.30 4.03 0.25
C GLU A 13 2.39 3.22 -1.05
N GLU A 14 1.39 3.33 -1.92
CA GLU A 14 1.42 2.72 -3.26
C GLU A 14 2.58 3.25 -4.11
N GLU A 15 2.82 4.56 -4.09
CA GLU A 15 3.90 5.20 -4.84
C GLU A 15 5.27 4.79 -4.29
N PHE A 16 5.44 4.74 -2.97
CA PHE A 16 6.66 4.21 -2.33
C PHE A 16 6.97 2.78 -2.78
N ILE A 17 5.95 1.92 -2.86
CA ILE A 17 6.15 0.53 -3.29
C ILE A 17 6.58 0.46 -4.75
N ASN A 18 5.88 1.18 -5.63
CA ASN A 18 6.14 1.14 -7.07
C ASN A 18 7.48 1.79 -7.45
N THR A 19 7.93 2.80 -6.71
CA THR A 19 9.14 3.58 -7.07
C THR A 19 10.39 3.17 -6.32
N ILE A 20 10.28 2.80 -5.03
CA ILE A 20 11.45 2.52 -4.18
C ILE A 20 11.55 1.03 -3.87
N LEU A 21 10.47 0.43 -3.34
CA LEU A 21 10.53 -0.94 -2.83
C LEU A 21 10.72 -1.97 -3.95
N THR A 22 10.05 -1.76 -5.08
CA THR A 22 10.13 -2.66 -6.25
C THR A 22 11.57 -2.73 -6.78
N GLU A 23 12.23 -1.58 -6.93
CA GLU A 23 13.63 -1.52 -7.36
C GLU A 23 14.55 -2.19 -6.34
N HIS A 24 14.40 -1.85 -5.06
CA HIS A 24 15.21 -2.42 -3.98
C HIS A 24 15.11 -3.96 -3.92
N LEU A 25 13.90 -4.50 -4.06
CA LEU A 25 13.65 -5.95 -4.00
C LEU A 25 14.05 -6.68 -5.29
N GLY A 26 14.07 -5.97 -6.42
CA GLY A 26 14.54 -6.50 -7.70
C GLY A 26 15.98 -7.03 -7.63
N TYR A 27 16.86 -6.39 -6.85
CA TYR A 27 18.24 -6.86 -6.61
C TYR A 27 18.32 -8.25 -5.97
N PHE A 28 17.28 -8.66 -5.25
CA PHE A 28 17.18 -9.97 -4.60
C PHE A 28 16.34 -10.97 -5.41
N ASN A 29 15.98 -10.63 -6.66
CA ASN A 29 15.11 -11.43 -7.52
C ASN A 29 13.72 -11.66 -6.90
N ILE A 30 13.23 -10.63 -6.20
CA ILE A 30 11.89 -10.56 -5.60
C ILE A 30 11.07 -9.56 -6.41
N SER A 31 9.88 -9.97 -6.81
CA SER A 31 8.91 -9.11 -7.50
C SER A 31 7.79 -8.67 -6.56
N THR A 32 7.19 -7.53 -6.85
CA THR A 32 6.12 -6.93 -6.06
C THR A 32 4.92 -6.58 -6.93
N ASP A 33 3.73 -6.66 -6.36
CA ASP A 33 2.55 -5.93 -6.81
C ASP A 33 1.85 -5.33 -5.61
N VAL A 34 1.07 -4.27 -5.87
CA VAL A 34 0.38 -3.53 -4.83
C VAL A 34 -1.11 -3.41 -5.15
N HIS A 35 -1.92 -3.66 -4.13
CA HIS A 35 -3.34 -3.33 -4.12
C HIS A 35 -3.56 -2.21 -3.10
N CYS A 36 -3.83 -1.01 -3.61
CA CYS A 36 -4.09 0.16 -2.79
C CYS A 36 -5.54 0.17 -2.29
N ILE A 37 -5.71 0.36 -0.98
CA ILE A 37 -6.99 0.57 -0.32
C ILE A 37 -7.03 1.99 0.24
N THR A 38 -8.20 2.62 0.22
CA THR A 38 -8.39 3.92 0.88
C THR A 38 -9.39 3.75 2.02
N THR A 39 -8.89 3.70 3.24
CA THR A 39 -9.71 3.75 4.44
C THR A 39 -10.01 5.20 4.78
N LYS A 40 -11.20 5.67 4.41
CA LYS A 40 -11.69 6.94 4.95
C LYS A 40 -11.86 6.78 6.46
N ARG A 41 -11.25 7.67 7.25
CA ARG A 41 -11.55 7.79 8.67
C ARG A 41 -12.99 8.28 8.83
N THR A 42 -13.94 7.36 8.95
CA THR A 42 -15.33 7.70 9.28
C THR A 42 -15.34 8.26 10.70
N LYS A 43 -15.41 9.58 10.82
CA LYS A 43 -15.68 10.25 12.09
C LYS A 43 -17.14 9.99 12.40
N THR A 44 -17.43 9.00 13.25
CA THR A 44 -18.80 8.80 13.76
C THR A 44 -19.09 9.99 14.67
N ILE A 45 -19.78 11.00 14.14
CA ILE A 45 -20.30 12.10 14.95
C ILE A 45 -21.56 11.55 15.62
N TYR A 46 -21.46 11.20 16.90
CA TYR A 46 -22.66 11.02 17.73
C TYR A 46 -23.28 12.40 17.95
N ASN A 47 -24.27 12.73 17.12
CA ASN A 47 -25.16 13.86 17.41
C ASN A 47 -26.14 13.41 18.48
N ASN A 48 -25.92 13.83 19.73
CA ASN A 48 -26.95 13.75 20.76
C ASN A 48 -28.00 14.82 20.43
N VAL A 49 -29.15 14.36 19.92
CA VAL A 49 -30.42 15.10 19.88
C VAL A 49 -30.91 15.40 21.29
#